data_AF-A0A927N090-F1
#
_entry.id   AF-A0A927N090-F1
#
_cell.length_a   1.000
_cell.length_b   1.000
_cell.length_c   1.000
_cell.angle_alpha   90.00
_cell.angle_beta   90.00
_cell.angle_gamma   90.00
#
_symmetry.space_group_name_H-M   'P 1'
#
loop_
_entity.id
_entity.type
_entity.pdbx_description
1 polymer ?
#
loop_
_entity_poly.entity_id
_entity_poly.type
_entity_poly.pdbx_seq_one_letter_code
_entity_poly.pdbx_strand_id
1 'polypeptide(L)'
;MPALNKTPADVTAGSVNLNKVITHWPDMLKVAGSLVTNQVRAYDLLRMFGREGRPTPLGAAFAEYGRIAKTEHLLRVVDPVDDTYRRQMNRQLTVQESCHKLARDVCHGKRGTIHQAYRDGMEDQLGALGLVLNVIVLWTTRYIDAAVAQLQAEGEIREEDIARLSPLKHRNLNLLGRYSFTASVPAAGALRPLRDPDAPGLDEDDEAEE
;
A
#
# COMPACT_ATOMS: atom_id res chain seq x y z
N MET A 1 22.98 20.76 6.08
CA MET A 1 22.64 19.54 5.32
C MET A 1 22.44 19.94 3.86
N PRO A 2 23.30 19.54 2.91
CA PRO A 2 23.06 19.82 1.51
C PRO A 2 22.10 18.77 0.93
N ALA A 3 21.05 19.25 0.29
CA ALA A 3 20.04 18.45 -0.39
C ALA A 3 20.65 17.70 -1.58
N LEU A 4 20.49 16.38 -1.60
CA LEU A 4 20.79 15.51 -2.73
C LEU A 4 19.72 15.73 -3.82
N ASN A 5 19.89 16.79 -4.62
CA ASN A 5 19.19 16.96 -5.89
C ASN A 5 19.77 15.96 -6.90
N LYS A 6 19.23 14.74 -6.92
CA LYS A 6 19.44 13.81 -8.03
C LYS A 6 18.20 13.80 -8.91
N THR A 7 18.34 14.32 -10.13
CA THR A 7 17.33 14.20 -11.19
C THR A 7 17.12 12.73 -11.57
N PRO A 8 15.95 12.35 -12.13
CA PRO A 8 15.65 10.97 -12.52
C PRO A 8 16.70 10.35 -13.46
N ALA A 9 17.35 11.17 -14.29
CA ALA A 9 18.41 10.74 -15.20
C ALA A 9 19.67 10.22 -14.47
N ASP A 10 19.96 10.71 -13.26
CA ASP A 10 21.14 10.30 -12.47
C ASP A 10 20.96 8.90 -11.83
N VAL A 11 19.74 8.36 -11.89
CA VAL A 11 19.38 7.03 -11.38
C VAL A 11 19.62 5.95 -12.44
N THR A 12 19.66 6.31 -13.73
CA THR A 12 19.88 5.42 -14.88
C THR A 12 21.19 5.68 -15.62
N ALA A 13 21.86 6.81 -15.39
CA ALA A 13 23.14 7.14 -15.99
C ALA A 13 24.30 6.44 -15.27
N GLY A 14 24.51 5.16 -15.57
CA GLY A 14 25.71 4.45 -15.14
C GLY A 14 25.74 3.02 -15.65
N SER A 15 26.74 2.68 -16.46
CA SER A 15 27.05 1.28 -16.77
C SER A 15 27.39 0.53 -15.48
N VAL A 16 26.80 -0.65 -15.28
CA VAL A 16 27.09 -1.49 -14.09
C VAL A 16 28.56 -1.88 -14.07
N ASN A 17 29.24 -1.65 -12.95
CA ASN A 17 30.64 -2.06 -12.81
C ASN A 17 30.74 -3.52 -12.36
N LEU A 18 30.80 -4.42 -13.34
CA LEU A 18 30.90 -5.86 -13.11
C LEU A 18 32.16 -6.27 -12.33
N ASN A 19 33.26 -5.53 -12.44
CA ASN A 19 34.50 -5.87 -11.74
C ASN A 19 34.32 -5.83 -10.22
N LYS A 20 33.51 -4.89 -9.69
CA LYS A 20 33.20 -4.84 -8.25
C LYS A 20 32.41 -6.08 -7.79
N VAL A 21 31.48 -6.54 -8.63
CA VAL A 21 30.68 -7.75 -8.36
C VAL A 21 31.56 -8.99 -8.39
N ILE A 22 32.37 -9.16 -9.44
CA ILE A 22 33.24 -10.33 -9.63
C ILE A 22 34.27 -10.42 -8.49
N THR A 23 34.90 -9.29 -8.12
CA THR A 23 35.93 -9.25 -7.08
C THR A 23 35.40 -9.72 -5.73
N HIS A 24 34.16 -9.36 -5.38
CA HIS A 24 33.54 -9.70 -4.10
C HIS A 24 32.53 -10.85 -4.18
N TRP A 25 32.41 -11.51 -5.34
CA TRP A 25 31.43 -12.57 -5.59
C TRP A 25 31.46 -13.70 -4.54
N PRO A 26 32.64 -14.21 -4.11
CA PRO A 26 32.71 -15.25 -3.10
C PRO A 26 32.10 -14.81 -1.76
N ASP A 27 32.30 -13.55 -1.35
CA ASP A 27 31.77 -13.04 -0.08
C ASP A 27 30.27 -12.73 -0.18
N MET A 28 29.81 -12.27 -1.36
CA MET A 28 28.38 -12.12 -1.63
C MET A 28 27.64 -13.47 -1.50
N LEU A 29 28.23 -14.56 -2.01
CA LEU A 29 27.66 -15.90 -1.87
C LEU A 29 27.63 -16.39 -0.42
N LYS A 30 28.68 -16.12 0.38
CA LYS A 30 28.68 -16.44 1.82
C LYS A 30 27.56 -15.72 2.55
N VAL A 31 27.38 -14.42 2.27
CA VAL A 31 26.29 -13.62 2.84
C VAL A 31 24.92 -14.19 2.47
N ALA A 32 24.72 -14.53 1.20
CA ALA A 32 23.48 -15.15 0.74
C ALA A 32 23.23 -16.49 1.45
N GLY A 33 24.27 -17.33 1.59
CA GLY A 33 24.20 -18.59 2.33
C GLY A 33 23.85 -18.40 3.81
N SER A 34 24.47 -17.43 4.49
CA SER A 34 24.17 -17.09 5.89
C SER A 34 22.74 -16.59 6.08
N LEU A 35 22.18 -15.86 5.11
CA LEU A 35 20.78 -15.43 5.11
C LEU A 35 19.83 -16.62 4.95
N VAL A 36 20.08 -17.48 3.95
CA VAL A 36 19.23 -18.66 3.67
C VAL A 36 19.26 -19.64 4.84
N THR A 37 20.42 -19.81 5.48
CA THR A 37 20.59 -20.67 6.67
C THR A 37 20.19 -19.97 7.98
N ASN A 38 19.69 -18.73 7.90
CA ASN A 38 19.25 -17.92 9.04
C ASN A 38 20.31 -17.74 10.15
N GLN A 39 21.59 -17.80 9.79
CA GLN A 39 22.71 -17.60 10.71
C GLN A 39 22.94 -16.13 11.05
N VAL A 40 22.49 -15.22 10.18
CA VAL A 40 22.62 -13.76 10.36
C VAL A 40 21.30 -13.09 10.00
N ARG A 41 20.90 -12.09 10.80
CA ARG A 41 19.71 -11.29 10.51
C ARG A 41 20.01 -10.27 9.41
N ALA A 42 19.03 -10.03 8.53
CA ALA A 42 19.15 -9.06 7.45
C ALA A 42 19.53 -7.65 7.95
N TYR A 43 19.02 -7.24 9.12
CA TYR A 43 19.34 -5.94 9.72
C TYR A 43 20.84 -5.77 10.04
N ASP A 44 21.50 -6.82 10.52
CA ASP A 44 22.93 -6.77 10.85
C ASP A 44 23.78 -6.64 9.59
N LEU A 45 23.37 -7.29 8.50
CA LEU A 45 24.00 -7.17 7.19
C LEU A 45 23.84 -5.77 6.60
N LEU A 46 22.67 -5.14 6.74
CA LEU A 46 22.46 -3.76 6.28
C LEU A 46 23.40 -2.77 6.99
N ARG A 47 23.64 -2.96 8.29
CA ARG A 47 24.64 -2.17 9.05
C ARG A 47 26.08 -2.49 8.64
N MET A 48 26.36 -3.71 8.20
CA MET A 48 27.68 -4.11 7.68
C MET A 48 27.96 -3.54 6.28
N PHE A 49 26.93 -3.42 5.43
CA PHE A 49 27.09 -2.90 4.07
C PHE A 49 27.33 -1.39 4.01
N GLY A 50 26.95 -0.64 5.04
CA GLY A 50 27.14 0.81 5.10
C GLY A 50 27.74 1.25 6.43
N ARG A 51 28.84 2.00 6.39
CA ARG A 51 29.46 2.60 7.57
C ARG A 51 29.44 4.12 7.41
N GLU A 52 28.81 4.81 8.37
CA GLU A 52 28.72 6.30 8.38
C GLU A 52 28.20 6.90 7.05
N GLY A 53 27.22 6.23 6.43
CA GLY A 53 26.62 6.68 5.17
C GLY A 53 27.43 6.37 3.91
N ARG A 54 28.58 5.70 4.03
CA ARG A 54 29.37 5.22 2.88
C ARG A 54 29.26 3.70 2.74
N PRO A 55 28.98 3.18 1.52
CA PRO A 55 28.95 1.75 1.29
C PRO A 55 30.36 1.16 1.48
N THR A 56 30.46 0.04 2.16
CA THR A 56 31.67 -0.78 2.20
C THR A 56 31.95 -1.39 0.83
N PRO A 57 33.15 -1.92 0.52
CA PRO A 57 33.41 -2.56 -0.77
C PRO A 57 32.42 -3.66 -1.12
N LEU A 58 32.05 -4.49 -0.13
CA LEU A 58 31.01 -5.51 -0.27
C LEU A 58 29.61 -4.89 -0.45
N GLY A 59 29.27 -3.83 0.30
CA GLY A 59 28.02 -3.10 0.12
C GLY A 59 27.91 -2.42 -1.26
N ALA A 60 29.03 -1.92 -1.79
CA ALA A 60 29.11 -1.36 -3.14
C ALA A 60 28.96 -2.45 -4.21
N ALA A 61 29.51 -3.65 -3.99
CA ALA A 61 29.30 -4.79 -4.88
C ALA A 61 27.81 -5.21 -4.92
N PHE A 62 27.15 -5.30 -3.77
CA PHE A 62 25.70 -5.53 -3.70
C PHE A 62 24.89 -4.40 -4.37
N ALA A 63 25.31 -3.15 -4.22
CA ALA A 63 24.66 -2.03 -4.89
C ALA A 63 24.77 -2.12 -6.42
N GLU A 64 25.95 -2.46 -6.96
CA GLU A 64 26.13 -2.68 -8.40
C GLU A 64 25.32 -3.89 -8.90
N TYR A 65 25.30 -4.98 -8.14
CA TYR A 65 24.47 -6.15 -8.47
C TYR A 65 22.97 -5.79 -8.49
N GLY A 66 22.51 -5.03 -7.50
CA GLY A 66 21.13 -4.55 -7.43
C GLY A 66 20.74 -3.62 -8.57
N ARG A 67 21.69 -2.89 -9.19
CA ARG A 67 21.41 -2.09 -10.38
C ARG A 67 20.98 -2.96 -11.57
N ILE A 68 21.50 -4.18 -11.72
CA ILE A 68 21.10 -5.08 -12.81
C ILE A 68 19.61 -5.40 -12.69
N ALA A 69 19.18 -5.87 -11.52
CA ALA A 69 17.78 -6.16 -11.23
C ALA A 69 16.89 -4.92 -11.38
N LYS A 70 17.38 -3.74 -10.97
CA LYS A 70 16.67 -2.46 -11.15
C LYS A 70 16.50 -2.10 -12.63
N THR A 71 17.54 -2.27 -13.45
CA THR A 71 17.48 -2.01 -14.89
C THR A 71 16.49 -2.97 -15.54
N GLU A 72 16.55 -4.26 -15.22
CA GLU A 72 15.58 -5.25 -15.72
C GLU A 72 14.14 -4.87 -15.34
N HIS A 73 13.91 -4.50 -14.09
CA HIS A 73 12.60 -4.02 -13.62
C HIS A 73 12.13 -2.80 -14.42
N LEU A 74 12.98 -1.79 -14.59
CA LEU A 74 12.63 -0.57 -15.34
C LEU A 74 12.31 -0.88 -16.81
N LEU A 75 13.07 -1.78 -17.44
CA LEU A 75 12.81 -2.20 -18.82
C LEU A 75 11.43 -2.87 -18.94
N ARG A 76 11.07 -3.75 -17.98
CA ARG A 76 9.74 -4.37 -17.93
C ARG A 76 8.60 -3.36 -17.66
N VAL A 77 8.88 -2.29 -16.91
CA VAL A 77 7.87 -1.25 -16.62
C VAL A 77 7.63 -0.34 -17.84
N VAL A 78 8.66 -0.08 -18.64
CA VAL A 78 8.59 0.85 -19.78
C VAL A 78 8.22 0.14 -21.09
N ASP A 79 8.17 -1.19 -21.11
CA ASP A 79 7.82 -1.98 -22.30
C ASP A 79 6.49 -1.49 -22.90
N PRO A 80 6.50 -0.93 -24.14
CA PRO A 80 5.30 -0.42 -24.77
C PRO A 80 4.40 -1.53 -25.33
N VAL A 81 4.93 -2.75 -25.49
CA VAL A 81 4.20 -3.91 -26.04
C VAL A 81 3.52 -4.70 -24.92
N ASP A 82 4.19 -4.84 -23.77
CA ASP A 82 3.66 -5.55 -22.60
C ASP A 82 3.33 -4.63 -21.43
N ASP A 83 2.06 -4.20 -21.35
CA ASP A 83 1.55 -3.36 -20.27
C ASP A 83 1.12 -4.18 -19.02
N THR A 84 1.20 -5.51 -19.06
CA THR A 84 0.66 -6.37 -17.98
C THR A 84 1.42 -6.16 -16.66
N TYR A 85 2.75 -6.06 -16.73
CA TYR A 85 3.61 -5.86 -15.56
C TYR A 85 3.33 -4.51 -14.89
N ARG A 86 3.22 -3.43 -15.68
CA ARG A 86 2.88 -2.09 -15.19
C ARG A 86 1.48 -2.05 -14.57
N ARG A 87 0.49 -2.70 -15.20
CA ARG A 87 -0.88 -2.79 -14.65
C ARG A 87 -0.93 -3.54 -13.33
N GLN A 88 -0.20 -4.66 -13.21
CA GLN A 88 -0.14 -5.42 -11.95
C GLN A 88 0.44 -4.57 -10.81
N MET A 89 1.55 -3.87 -11.09
CA MET A 89 2.17 -2.95 -10.14
C MET A 89 1.20 -1.83 -9.73
N ASN A 90 0.55 -1.19 -10.71
CA ASN A 90 -0.43 -0.13 -10.43
C ASN A 90 -1.60 -0.66 -9.60
N ARG A 91 -2.10 -1.88 -9.85
CA ARG A 91 -3.17 -2.49 -9.04
C ARG A 91 -2.76 -2.61 -7.57
N GLN A 92 -1.53 -3.03 -7.29
CA GLN A 92 -1.01 -3.13 -5.93
C GLN A 92 -0.84 -1.75 -5.29
N LEU A 93 -0.32 -0.78 -6.04
CA LEU A 93 -0.16 0.61 -5.60
C LEU A 93 -1.53 1.21 -5.24
N THR A 94 -2.53 1.07 -6.10
CA THR A 94 -3.89 1.57 -5.87
C THR A 94 -4.51 0.97 -4.60
N VAL A 95 -4.24 -0.30 -4.29
CA VAL A 95 -4.69 -0.92 -3.04
C VAL A 95 -4.04 -0.25 -1.83
N GLN A 96 -2.71 -0.05 -1.86
CA GLN A 96 -2.00 0.63 -0.76
C GLN A 96 -2.46 2.09 -0.60
N GLU A 97 -2.57 2.83 -1.70
CA GLU A 97 -3.06 4.22 -1.70
C GLU A 97 -4.49 4.33 -1.16
N SER A 98 -5.37 3.42 -1.56
CA SER A 98 -6.76 3.38 -1.06
C SER A 98 -6.81 3.07 0.43
N CYS A 99 -5.96 2.16 0.92
CA CYS A 99 -5.82 1.87 2.35
C CYS A 99 -5.30 3.10 3.12
N HIS A 100 -4.25 3.75 2.61
CA HIS A 100 -3.70 4.97 3.22
C HIS A 100 -4.68 6.15 3.18
N LYS A 101 -5.51 6.27 2.14
CA LYS A 101 -6.58 7.27 2.07
C LYS A 101 -7.62 7.02 3.16
N LEU A 102 -8.15 5.79 3.23
CA LEU A 102 -9.10 5.40 4.28
C LEU A 102 -8.51 5.62 5.69
N ALA A 103 -7.25 5.27 5.91
CA ALA A 103 -6.58 5.47 7.19
C ALA A 103 -6.53 6.95 7.61
N ARG A 104 -6.29 7.86 6.65
CA ARG A 104 -6.30 9.31 6.90
C ARG A 104 -7.70 9.83 7.20
N ASP A 105 -8.71 9.34 6.48
CA ASP A 105 -10.09 9.77 6.67
C ASP A 105 -10.64 9.31 8.03
N VAL A 106 -10.25 8.10 8.49
CA VAL A 106 -10.55 7.59 9.83
C VAL A 106 -9.78 8.36 10.90
N CYS A 107 -8.50 8.65 10.67
CA CYS A 107 -7.63 9.37 11.61
C CYS A 107 -7.65 10.89 11.34
N HIS A 108 -8.85 11.48 11.34
CA HIS A 108 -9.08 12.89 10.98
C HIS A 108 -8.46 13.91 11.97
N GLY A 109 -7.93 13.48 13.13
CA GLY A 109 -7.19 14.34 14.06
C GLY A 109 -5.78 14.67 13.56
N LYS A 110 -5.48 15.97 13.34
CA LYS A 110 -4.18 16.48 12.86
C LYS A 110 -3.76 16.00 11.45
N ARG A 111 -4.67 15.96 10.46
CA ARG A 111 -4.35 15.58 9.06
C ARG A 111 -3.72 14.17 8.93
N GLY A 112 -4.07 13.22 9.81
CA GLY A 112 -3.48 11.89 9.80
C GLY A 112 -2.02 11.81 10.31
N THR A 113 -1.53 12.85 11.00
CA THR A 113 -0.20 12.83 11.61
C THR A 113 -0.26 12.43 13.08
N ILE A 114 0.18 11.19 13.35
CA ILE A 114 0.37 10.67 14.71
C ILE A 114 1.51 11.43 15.37
N HIS A 115 1.16 12.35 16.29
CA HIS A 115 2.13 13.04 17.12
C HIS A 115 2.04 12.50 18.55
N GLN A 116 2.82 11.47 18.83
CA GLN A 116 3.18 11.11 20.20
C GLN A 116 4.69 11.18 20.38
N ALA A 117 5.13 11.62 21.56
CA ALA A 117 6.53 11.80 21.88
C ALA A 117 7.29 10.47 22.15
N TYR A 118 6.59 9.33 22.16
CA TYR A 118 7.13 8.03 22.56
C TYR A 118 6.82 6.92 21.55
N ARG A 119 7.75 5.97 21.37
CA ARG A 119 7.67 4.91 20.35
C ARG A 119 6.52 3.93 20.60
N ASP A 120 6.34 3.47 21.83
CA ASP A 120 5.32 2.47 22.17
C ASP A 120 3.89 3.02 21.97
N GLY A 121 3.69 4.31 22.25
CA GLY A 121 2.40 4.97 22.02
C GLY A 121 2.07 5.21 20.53
N MET A 122 3.07 5.20 19.64
CA MET A 122 2.83 5.20 18.19
C MET A 122 2.47 3.80 17.68
N GLU A 123 3.09 2.75 18.23
CA GLU A 123 2.78 1.35 17.89
C GLU A 123 1.35 0.97 18.29
N ASP A 124 0.91 1.37 19.49
CA ASP A 124 -0.47 1.15 19.95
C ASP A 124 -1.49 1.88 19.08
N GLN A 125 -1.22 3.13 18.70
CA GLN A 125 -2.11 3.90 17.82
C GLN A 125 -2.17 3.31 16.40
N LEU A 126 -1.03 2.86 15.85
CA LEU A 126 -1.00 2.17 14.56
C LEU A 126 -1.72 0.82 14.62
N GLY A 127 -1.57 0.08 15.71
CA GLY A 127 -2.28 -1.19 15.95
C GLY A 127 -3.79 -0.99 16.04
N ALA A 128 -4.25 -0.02 16.83
CA ALA A 128 -5.66 0.31 16.95
C ALA A 128 -6.26 0.82 15.64
N LEU A 129 -5.55 1.70 14.91
CA LEU A 129 -5.96 2.18 13.60
C LEU A 129 -6.07 1.01 12.60
N GLY A 130 -5.09 0.10 12.59
CA GLY A 130 -5.12 -1.11 11.78
C GLY A 130 -6.33 -2.00 12.08
N LEU A 131 -6.69 -2.15 13.36
CA LEU A 131 -7.89 -2.89 13.76
C LEU A 131 -9.17 -2.24 13.25
N VAL A 132 -9.32 -0.92 13.41
CA VAL A 132 -10.50 -0.18 12.91
C VAL A 132 -10.61 -0.27 11.39
N LEU A 133 -9.49 -0.10 10.67
CA LEU A 133 -9.41 -0.28 9.22
C LEU A 133 -9.90 -1.67 8.81
N ASN A 134 -9.43 -2.72 9.48
CA ASN A 134 -9.85 -4.09 9.18
C ASN A 134 -11.35 -4.31 9.43
N VAL A 135 -11.90 -3.75 10.51
CA VAL A 135 -13.34 -3.81 10.82
C VAL A 135 -14.16 -3.10 9.74
N ILE A 136 -13.71 -1.92 9.30
CA ILE A 136 -14.35 -1.19 8.19
C ILE A 136 -14.33 -2.01 6.92
N VAL A 137 -13.17 -2.55 6.52
CA VAL A 137 -13.02 -3.36 5.31
C VAL A 137 -13.90 -4.60 5.37
N LEU A 138 -13.96 -5.29 6.51
CA LEU A 138 -14.84 -6.44 6.72
C LEU A 138 -16.31 -6.06 6.55
N TRP A 139 -16.72 -4.95 7.16
CA TRP A 139 -18.09 -4.44 7.05
C TRP A 139 -18.43 -4.10 5.60
N THR A 140 -17.60 -3.32 4.91
CA THR A 140 -17.79 -2.97 3.50
C THR A 140 -17.86 -4.22 2.62
N THR A 141 -16.99 -5.20 2.86
CA THR A 141 -17.00 -6.47 2.11
C THR A 141 -18.33 -7.21 2.27
N ARG A 142 -18.86 -7.28 3.50
CA ARG A 142 -20.16 -7.92 3.77
C ARG A 142 -21.33 -7.21 3.07
N TYR A 143 -21.30 -5.89 2.95
CA TYR A 143 -22.32 -5.14 2.20
C TYR A 143 -22.17 -5.26 0.69
N ILE A 144 -20.93 -5.32 0.18
CA ILE A 144 -20.67 -5.59 -1.24
C ILE A 144 -21.22 -6.97 -1.61
N ASP A 145 -20.97 -7.99 -0.78
CA ASP A 145 -21.48 -9.35 -1.01
C ASP A 145 -23.02 -9.38 -1.06
N ALA A 146 -23.68 -8.69 -0.12
CA ALA A 146 -25.14 -8.56 -0.13
C ALA A 146 -25.67 -7.80 -1.36
N ALA A 147 -24.98 -6.74 -1.80
CA ALA A 147 -25.35 -6.00 -3.00
C ALA A 147 -25.18 -6.85 -4.27
N VAL A 148 -24.10 -7.62 -4.37
CA VAL A 148 -23.87 -8.55 -5.48
C VAL A 148 -24.95 -9.63 -5.50
N ALA A 149 -25.33 -10.20 -4.36
CA ALA A 149 -26.39 -11.20 -4.28
C ALA A 149 -27.75 -10.66 -4.75
N GLN A 150 -28.10 -9.43 -4.37
CA GLN A 150 -29.33 -8.77 -4.83
C GLN A 150 -29.30 -8.52 -6.35
N LEU A 151 -28.23 -7.92 -6.86
CA LEU A 151 -28.09 -7.61 -8.29
C LEU A 151 -28.01 -8.88 -9.17
N GLN A 152 -27.46 -9.98 -8.65
CA GLN A 152 -27.51 -11.29 -9.31
C GLN A 152 -28.94 -11.83 -9.41
N ALA A 153 -29.78 -11.62 -8.39
CA ALA A 153 -31.19 -12.01 -8.42
C ALA A 153 -32.01 -11.13 -9.39
N GLU A 154 -31.62 -9.88 -9.57
CA GLU A 154 -32.23 -8.92 -10.52
C GLU A 154 -31.71 -9.12 -11.96
N GLY A 155 -30.59 -9.84 -12.15
CA GLY A 155 -30.05 -10.21 -13.46
C GLY A 155 -29.06 -9.21 -14.06
N GLU A 156 -28.53 -8.28 -13.27
CA GLU A 156 -27.77 -7.11 -13.76
C GLU A 156 -26.24 -7.22 -13.64
N ILE A 157 -25.66 -8.40 -13.40
CA ILE A 157 -24.20 -8.53 -13.15
C ILE A 157 -23.46 -9.42 -14.16
N ARG A 158 -22.32 -8.90 -14.64
CA ARG A 158 -21.28 -9.66 -15.34
C ARG A 158 -20.17 -10.06 -14.36
N GLU A 159 -19.63 -11.28 -14.51
CA GLU A 159 -18.57 -11.80 -13.65
C GLU A 159 -17.28 -10.94 -13.70
N GLU A 160 -17.03 -10.30 -14.83
CA GLU A 160 -15.93 -9.35 -15.03
C GLU A 160 -16.00 -8.12 -14.09
N ASP A 161 -17.20 -7.68 -13.72
CA ASP A 161 -17.40 -6.52 -12.86
C ASP A 161 -17.17 -6.88 -11.39
N ILE A 162 -17.52 -8.10 -10.99
CA ILE A 162 -17.22 -8.64 -9.65
C ILE A 162 -15.71 -8.65 -9.41
N ALA A 163 -14.92 -9.05 -10.42
CA ALA A 163 -13.45 -9.12 -10.34
C ALA A 163 -12.76 -7.75 -10.14
N ARG A 164 -13.48 -6.64 -10.39
CA ARG A 164 -13.00 -5.25 -10.25
C ARG A 164 -13.42 -4.60 -8.94
N LEU A 165 -14.26 -5.25 -8.13
CA LEU A 165 -14.72 -4.71 -6.85
C LEU A 165 -13.54 -4.51 -5.89
N SER A 166 -13.59 -3.42 -5.13
CA SER A 166 -12.61 -3.11 -4.09
C SER A 166 -13.33 -2.76 -2.79
N PRO A 167 -13.07 -3.49 -1.68
CA PRO A 167 -13.70 -3.23 -0.38
C PRO A 167 -13.13 -2.01 0.32
N LEU A 168 -12.16 -1.32 -0.29
CA LEU A 168 -11.54 -0.11 0.24
C LEU A 168 -12.33 1.16 -0.14
N LYS A 169 -13.43 1.04 -0.89
CA LYS A 169 -14.36 2.16 -1.12
C LYS A 169 -15.10 2.48 0.19
N HIS A 170 -15.14 3.76 0.56
CA HIS A 170 -15.62 4.19 1.88
C HIS A 170 -16.47 5.47 1.84
N ARG A 171 -16.92 5.92 0.66
CA ARG A 171 -17.81 7.09 0.51
C ARG A 171 -19.16 6.90 1.23
N ASN A 172 -19.57 5.65 1.42
CA ASN A 172 -20.79 5.28 2.15
C ASN A 172 -20.67 5.35 3.68
N LEU A 173 -19.46 5.56 4.22
CA LEU A 173 -19.21 5.64 5.65
C LEU A 173 -19.20 7.09 6.09
N ASN A 174 -20.06 7.42 7.05
CA ASN A 174 -19.96 8.69 7.74
C ASN A 174 -18.93 8.57 8.86
N LEU A 175 -17.79 9.26 8.71
CA LEU A 175 -16.68 9.27 9.68
C LEU A 175 -16.70 10.54 10.56
N LEU A 176 -17.47 11.56 10.19
CA LEU A 176 -17.49 12.88 10.84
C LEU A 176 -18.90 13.29 11.26
N GLY A 177 -18.98 14.21 12.24
CA GLY A 177 -20.25 14.77 12.69
C GLY A 177 -20.85 14.07 13.91
N ARG A 178 -22.16 14.26 14.12
CA ARG A 178 -22.88 13.78 15.30
C ARG A 178 -23.63 12.49 14.99
N TYR A 179 -23.29 11.45 15.72
CA TYR A 179 -24.00 10.17 15.63
C TYR A 179 -25.18 10.17 16.60
N SER A 180 -26.39 10.11 16.05
CA SER A 180 -27.58 9.79 16.84
C SER A 180 -27.84 8.30 16.68
N PHE A 181 -27.59 7.54 17.75
CA PHE A 181 -27.91 6.12 17.78
C PHE A 181 -29.32 5.95 18.33
N THR A 182 -30.32 6.01 17.47
CA THR A 182 -31.59 5.33 17.78
C THR A 182 -31.31 3.84 17.59
N ALA A 183 -31.45 3.05 18.66
CA ALA A 183 -31.14 1.62 18.66
C ALA A 183 -32.13 0.82 17.80
N SER A 184 -32.10 1.00 16.47
CA SER A 184 -32.61 0.05 15.50
C SER A 184 -31.48 -0.89 15.14
N VAL A 185 -31.06 -1.70 16.13
CA VAL A 185 -30.12 -2.79 15.86
C VAL A 185 -30.88 -3.80 15.01
N PRO A 186 -30.44 -4.09 13.76
CA PRO A 186 -31.07 -5.14 12.97
C PRO A 186 -30.99 -6.46 13.74
N ALA A 187 -32.06 -7.25 13.72
CA ALA A 187 -32.12 -8.49 14.49
C ALA A 187 -30.93 -9.41 14.16
N ALA A 188 -30.26 -9.91 15.20
CA ALA A 188 -29.34 -11.05 15.18
C ALA A 188 -28.44 -11.21 13.93
N GLY A 189 -27.72 -10.15 13.53
CA GLY A 189 -26.74 -10.23 12.43
C GLY A 189 -27.30 -9.95 11.03
N ALA A 190 -28.57 -9.54 10.92
CA ALA A 190 -29.12 -8.99 9.69
C ALA A 190 -28.36 -7.71 9.28
N LEU A 191 -28.23 -7.51 7.97
CA LEU A 191 -27.69 -6.27 7.42
C LEU A 191 -28.77 -5.18 7.45
N ARG A 192 -28.34 -3.91 7.49
CA ARG A 192 -29.27 -2.81 7.20
C ARG A 192 -29.70 -2.92 5.73
N PRO A 193 -30.92 -2.47 5.39
CA PRO A 193 -31.34 -2.39 4.00
C PRO A 193 -30.31 -1.63 3.17
N LEU A 194 -30.08 -2.10 1.94
CA LEU A 194 -29.22 -1.38 0.99
C LEU A 194 -29.86 -0.04 0.64
N ARG A 195 -29.02 0.95 0.33
CA ARG A 195 -29.51 2.25 -0.14
C ARG A 195 -30.00 2.11 -1.58
N ASP A 196 -31.13 2.72 -1.87
CA ASP A 196 -31.63 2.89 -3.23
C ASP A 196 -30.73 3.92 -3.95
N PRO A 197 -30.07 3.55 -5.07
CA PRO A 197 -29.24 4.47 -5.84
C PRO A 197 -30.05 5.57 -6.55
N ASP A 198 -31.35 5.34 -6.80
CA ASP A 198 -32.23 6.30 -7.48
C ASP A 198 -32.94 7.25 -6.50
N ALA A 199 -32.77 7.03 -5.20
CA ALA A 199 -33.23 7.97 -4.19
C ALA A 199 -32.38 9.25 -4.25
N PRO A 200 -33.00 10.46 -4.25
CA PRO A 200 -32.26 11.71 -4.25
C PRO A 200 -31.33 11.75 -3.03
N GLY A 201 -30.02 11.83 -3.30
CA GLY A 201 -29.01 11.93 -2.26
C GLY A 201 -29.13 13.25 -1.49
N LEU A 202 -28.82 13.23 -0.20
CA LEU A 202 -28.68 14.46 0.62
C LEU A 202 -27.32 15.15 0.43
N ASP A 203 -26.59 14.82 -0.65
CA ASP A 203 -25.18 15.17 -0.84
C ASP A 203 -24.95 15.94 -2.16
N GLU A 204 -25.85 16.87 -2.51
CA GLU A 204 -25.57 17.96 -3.46
C GLU A 204 -25.16 19.21 -2.67
N ASP A 205 -23.95 19.24 -2.13
CA ASP A 205 -23.26 20.48 -1.74
C ASP A 205 -21.76 20.15 -1.71
N ASP A 206 -20.92 21.03 -2.26
CA ASP A 206 -19.45 20.98 -2.38
C ASP A 206 -18.86 20.53 -3.74
N GLU A 207 -19.49 20.91 -4.85
CA GLU A 207 -18.77 21.36 -6.06
C GLU A 207 -19.01 22.86 -6.28
N ALA A 208 -18.58 23.67 -5.32
CA ALA A 208 -18.38 25.09 -5.50
C ALA A 208 -17.20 25.53 -4.65
N GLU A 209 -15.99 25.45 -5.22
CA GLU A 209 -15.01 26.53 -5.16
C GLU A 209 -13.85 26.23 -6.12
N GLU A 210 -13.54 27.28 -6.89
CA GLU A 210 -12.64 27.39 -8.04
C GLU A 210 -11.15 27.35 -7.65
#